data_AF-A0A5K0WBT8-F1
#
_entry.id   AF-A0A5K0WBT8-F1
#
_cell.length_a   1.000
_cell.length_b   1.000
_cell.length_c   1.000
_cell.angle_alpha   90.00
_cell.angle_beta   90.00
_cell.angle_gamma   90.00
#
_symmetry.space_group_name_H-M   'P 1'
#
loop_
_entity.id
_entity.type
_entity.pdbx_description
1 polymer ?
#
loop_
_entity_poly.entity_id
_entity_poly.type
_entity_poly.pdbx_seq_one_letter_code
_entity_poly.pdbx_strand_id
1 'polypeptide(L)'
;TVNDVITGTVFYGIQLYMHRMSPGSESLRATALVLLNTRSLSKHLYLEDISKDGAEASWGNQFGYIHVPLPECKCIKKANPNRL
;
A
#
# COMPACT_ATOMS: atom_id res chain seq x y z
N THR A 1 -7.25 -5.39 10.10
CA THR A 1 -6.29 -4.91 11.12
C THR A 1 -6.20 -3.39 11.06
N VAL A 2 -5.53 -2.73 12.03
CA VAL A 2 -5.35 -1.27 12.01
C VAL A 2 -4.58 -0.80 10.76
N ASN A 3 -3.60 -1.57 10.32
CA ASN A 3 -2.82 -1.27 9.11
C ASN A 3 -3.71 -1.17 7.87
N ASP A 4 -4.69 -2.06 7.74
CA ASP A 4 -5.62 -2.07 6.59
C ASP A 4 -6.47 -0.80 6.56
N VAL A 5 -6.91 -0.32 7.73
CA VAL A 5 -7.73 0.90 7.86
C VAL A 5 -6.93 2.16 7.54
N ILE A 6 -5.72 2.28 8.09
CA ILE A 6 -4.83 3.44 7.83
C ILE A 6 -4.46 3.46 6.34
N THR A 7 -4.06 2.32 5.80
CA THR A 7 -3.68 2.17 4.39
C THR A 7 -4.83 2.54 3.46
N GLY A 8 -6.03 2.03 3.73
CA GLY A 8 -7.24 2.38 2.96
C GLY A 8 -7.55 3.88 3.01
N THR A 9 -7.43 4.51 4.18
CA THR A 9 -7.68 5.94 4.36
C THR A 9 -6.69 6.80 3.57
N VAL A 10 -5.39 6.47 3.63
CA VAL A 10 -4.34 7.20 2.89
C VAL A 10 -4.56 7.08 1.38
N PHE A 11 -4.77 5.86 0.86
CA PHE A 11 -4.98 5.67 -0.57
C PHE A 11 -6.28 6.32 -1.07
N TYR A 12 -7.34 6.34 -0.26
CA TYR A 12 -8.56 7.05 -0.60
C TYR A 12 -8.35 8.56 -0.69
N GLY A 13 -7.62 9.15 0.26
CA GLY A 13 -7.23 10.57 0.21
C GLY A 13 -6.43 10.93 -1.05
N ILE A 14 -5.48 10.08 -1.42
CA ILE A 14 -4.67 10.25 -2.65
C ILE A 14 -5.58 10.20 -3.90
N GLN A 15 -6.51 9.25 -3.98
CA GLN A 15 -7.44 9.16 -5.10
C GLN A 15 -8.32 10.41 -5.23
N LEU A 16 -8.84 10.93 -4.12
CA LEU A 16 -9.60 12.18 -4.11
C LEU A 16 -8.75 13.38 -4.55
N TYR A 17 -7.50 13.45 -4.12
CA TYR A 17 -6.56 14.49 -4.55
C TYR A 17 -6.32 14.42 -6.07
N MET A 18 -6.00 13.24 -6.60
CA MET A 18 -5.77 13.03 -8.03
C MET A 18 -7.00 13.43 -8.85
N HIS A 19 -8.20 13.01 -8.43
CA HIS A 19 -9.44 13.35 -9.12
C HIS A 19 -9.70 14.87 -9.15
N ARG A 20 -9.34 15.61 -8.11
CA ARG A 20 -9.52 17.07 -8.07
C ARG A 20 -8.46 17.83 -8.86
N MET A 21 -7.20 17.39 -8.77
CA MET A 21 -6.07 18.10 -9.37
C MET A 21 -5.84 17.74 -10.84
N SER A 22 -6.39 16.63 -11.32
CA SER A 22 -6.22 16.16 -12.69
C SER A 22 -7.59 15.89 -13.34
N PRO A 23 -8.35 16.93 -13.68
CA PRO A 23 -9.63 16.76 -14.37
C PRO A 23 -9.45 15.94 -15.67
N GLY A 24 -10.16 14.83 -15.78
CA GLY A 24 -9.97 13.81 -16.83
C GLY A 24 -9.29 12.52 -16.35
N SER A 25 -8.75 12.50 -15.13
CA SER A 25 -8.17 11.31 -14.50
C SER A 25 -9.19 10.41 -13.78
N GLU A 26 -10.50 10.62 -13.99
CA GLU A 26 -11.55 9.86 -13.30
C GLU A 26 -11.49 8.35 -13.60
N SER A 27 -10.88 7.98 -14.74
CA SER A 27 -10.66 6.60 -15.17
C SER A 27 -9.24 6.07 -14.93
N LEU A 28 -8.37 6.84 -14.27
CA LEU A 28 -7.00 6.41 -14.00
C LEU A 28 -6.98 5.34 -12.91
N ARG A 29 -6.48 4.16 -13.28
CA ARG A 29 -6.30 3.02 -12.37
C ARG A 29 -5.09 3.30 -11.47
N ALA A 30 -5.32 3.32 -10.16
CA ALA A 30 -4.26 3.44 -9.17
C ALA A 30 -3.90 2.07 -8.59
N THR A 31 -2.61 1.84 -8.32
CA THR A 31 -2.12 0.60 -7.72
C THR A 31 -1.36 0.94 -6.45
N ALA A 32 -1.79 0.38 -5.33
CA ALA A 32 -1.08 0.45 -4.07
C ALA A 32 0.09 -0.54 -4.08
N LEU A 33 1.29 -0.05 -3.74
CA LEU A 33 2.47 -0.86 -3.50
C LEU A 33 2.68 -0.96 -1.99
N VAL A 34 2.44 -2.15 -1.43
CA VAL A 34 2.69 -2.43 -0.01
C VAL A 34 4.04 -3.11 0.12
N LEU A 35 4.99 -2.46 0.79
CA LEU A 35 6.30 -3.03 1.09
C LEU A 35 6.22 -3.87 2.36
N LEU A 36 6.69 -5.10 2.28
CA LEU A 36 6.73 -6.05 3.37
C LEU A 36 8.16 -6.42 3.70
N ASN A 37 8.49 -6.50 4.98
CA ASN A 37 9.77 -7.07 5.41
C ASN A 37 9.71 -8.60 5.30
N THR A 38 10.51 -9.18 4.41
CA THR A 38 10.51 -10.62 4.18
C THR A 38 11.42 -11.38 5.14
N ARG A 39 12.29 -10.68 5.89
CA ARG A 39 13.17 -11.28 6.92
C ARG A 39 12.38 -11.96 8.03
N SER A 40 11.19 -11.43 8.36
CA SER A 40 10.33 -12.01 9.41
C SER A 40 9.60 -13.28 8.97
N LEU A 41 9.50 -13.52 7.66
CA LEU A 41 8.81 -14.70 7.10
C LEU A 41 9.76 -15.90 7.06
N SER A 42 11.06 -15.66 6.88
CA SER A 42 12.14 -16.64 6.91
C SER A 42 12.63 -16.89 8.33
N LYS A 43 11.76 -17.43 9.21
CA LYS A 43 12.05 -17.76 10.62
C LYS A 43 12.45 -16.55 11.49
N HIS A 44 12.09 -16.60 12.78
CA HIS A 44 12.61 -15.66 13.77
C HIS A 44 14.11 -15.88 13.91
N LEU A 45 14.90 -15.10 13.18
CA LEU A 45 16.35 -15.13 13.28
C LEU A 45 16.76 -14.18 14.41
N TYR A 46 17.35 -14.73 15.46
CA TYR A 46 17.99 -13.92 16.50
C TYR A 46 19.22 -13.24 15.90
N LEU A 47 19.60 -12.05 16.37
CA LEU A 47 20.78 -11.31 15.87
C LEU A 47 22.05 -12.16 15.84
N GLU A 48 22.15 -13.09 16.78
CA GLU A 48 23.21 -14.07 16.94
C GLU A 48 23.27 -15.09 15.76
N ASP A 49 22.13 -15.40 15.14
CA ASP A 49 22.01 -16.31 14.01
C ASP A 49 22.37 -15.65 12.67
N ILE A 50 22.30 -14.31 12.59
CA ILE A 50 22.64 -13.51 11.39
C ILE A 50 24.14 -13.15 11.36
N SER A 51 24.84 -13.35 12.48
CA SER A 51 26.23 -12.94 12.67
C SER A 51 27.21 -14.11 12.55
N LYS A 52 26.72 -15.35 12.44
CA LYS A 52 27.56 -16.54 12.26
C LYS A 52 27.97 -16.70 10.80
N ASP A 53 29.25 -17.01 10.60
CA ASP A 53 29.80 -17.33 9.29
C ASP A 53 29.07 -18.57 8.75
N GLY A 54 28.39 -18.45 7.60
CA GLY A 54 27.50 -19.49 7.04
C GLY A 54 26.02 -19.40 7.42
N ALA A 55 25.56 -18.30 8.02
CA ALA A 55 24.14 -18.07 8.31
C ALA A 55 23.25 -18.07 7.04
N GLU A 56 22.09 -18.74 7.08
CA GLU A 56 21.09 -18.72 5.99
C GLU A 56 20.54 -17.32 5.71
N ALA A 57 20.71 -16.39 6.67
CA ALA A 57 20.20 -15.03 6.59
C ALA A 57 21.32 -14.05 6.25
N SER A 58 21.33 -13.54 5.01
CA SER A 58 22.32 -12.59 4.55
C SER A 58 22.06 -11.16 5.07
N TRP A 59 23.15 -10.45 5.34
CA TRP A 59 23.14 -9.01 5.56
C TRP A 59 22.73 -8.29 4.26
N GLY A 60 21.66 -7.51 4.30
CA GLY A 60 21.11 -6.82 3.13
C GLY A 60 19.65 -6.40 3.29
N ASN A 61 19.11 -5.71 2.30
CA ASN A 61 17.69 -5.35 2.26
C ASN A 61 16.86 -6.54 1.76
N GLN A 62 15.99 -7.06 2.62
CA GLN A 62 15.03 -8.11 2.29
C GLN A 62 13.62 -7.57 2.45
N PHE A 63 13.05 -7.13 1.35
CA PHE A 63 11.64 -6.73 1.28
C PHE A 63 10.97 -7.33 0.05
N GLY A 64 9.68 -7.56 0.19
CA GLY A 64 8.79 -7.96 -0.89
C GLY A 64 7.74 -6.90 -1.14
N TYR A 65 7.03 -7.02 -2.26
CA TYR A 65 5.98 -6.10 -2.67
C TYR A 65 4.68 -6.86 -2.85
N ILE A 66 3.58 -6.28 -2.38
CA ILE A 66 2.24 -6.66 -2.83
C ILE A 66 1.67 -5.52 -3.66
N HIS A 67 1.26 -5.85 -4.88
CA HIS A 67 0.55 -4.95 -5.77
C HIS A 67 -0.95 -5.12 -5.54
N VAL A 68 -1.59 -4.10 -4.98
CA VAL A 68 -3.03 -4.12 -4.74
C VAL A 68 -3.70 -3.11 -5.69
N PRO A 69 -4.50 -3.56 -6.67
CA PRO A 69 -5.24 -2.65 -7.51
C PRO A 69 -6.26 -1.90 -6.65
N LEU A 70 -6.26 -0.57 -6.73
CA LEU A 70 -7.23 0.23 -6.02
C LEU A 70 -8.54 0.27 -6.81
N PRO A 71 -9.69 0.24 -6.12
CA PRO A 71 -10.98 0.35 -6.77
C PRO A 71 -11.11 1.71 -7.44
N GLU A 72 -11.68 1.74 -8.65
CA GLU A 72 -11.97 3.01 -9.34
C GLU A 72 -12.94 3.86 -8.52
N CYS A 73 -12.59 5.12 -8.27
CA CYS A 73 -13.47 6.09 -7.63
C CYS A 73 -14.58 6.56 -8.60
N LYS A 74 -15.62 5.75 -8.81
CA LYS A 74 -16.77 6.09 -9.68
C LYS A 74 -17.77 7.09 -9.07
N CYS A 75 -17.42 7.78 -8.00
CA CYS A 75 -18.38 8.49 -7.16
C CYS A 75 -18.03 9.97 -6.93
N ILE A 76 -17.98 10.80 -7.99
CA ILE A 76 -18.16 12.27 -7.82
C ILE A 76 -19.23 12.82 -8.79
N LYS A 77 -20.34 12.10 -8.99
CA LYS A 77 -21.52 12.67 -9.69
C LYS A 77 -22.87 12.50 -8.97
N LYS A 78 -22.91 12.06 -7.71
CA LYS A 78 -24.19 11.90 -6.95
C LYS A 78 -24.14 12.34 -5.48
N ALA A 79 -23.40 13.38 -5.16
CA ALA A 79 -23.54 14.06 -3.87
C ALA A 79 -23.82 15.55 -4.09
N ASN A 80 -24.98 15.84 -4.68
CA ASN A 80 -25.60 17.15 -4.57
C ASN A 80 -26.64 17.05 -3.44
N PRO A 81 -26.35 17.50 -2.21
CA PRO A 81 -27.32 17.47 -1.11
C PRO A 81 -28.44 18.50 -1.24
N ASN A 82 -28.41 19.38 -2.27
CA ASN A 82 -29.33 20.52 -2.42
C ASN A 82 -30.09 20.54 -3.76
N ARG A 83 -30.52 19.38 -4.29
CA ARG A 83 -31.41 19.36 -5.46
C ARG A 83 -32.82 18.95 -5.02
N LEU A 84 -33.55 19.95 -4.49
CA LEU A 84 -35.01 20.02 -4.54
C LEU A 84 -35.44 20.45 -5.94
#